data_AF-A0AAV9QM96-F1
#
_entry.id   AF-A0AAV9QM96-F1
#
_cell.length_a   1.000
_cell.length_b   1.000
_cell.length_c   1.000
_cell.angle_alpha   90.00
_cell.angle_beta   90.00
_cell.angle_gamma   90.00
#
_symmetry.space_group_name_H-M   'P 1'
#
loop_
_entity.id
_entity.type
_entity.pdbx_description
1 polymer ?
#
loop_
_entity_poly.entity_id
_entity_poly.type
_entity_poly.pdbx_seq_one_letter_code
_entity_poly.pdbx_strand_id
1 'polypeptide(L)'
;MDGVASKFRALRHNKEKGKSTRDGGNIVEGPEVVVLYESQITINGILWLHPISHARMTGSAMRNLRLLQDLRLQELQHDDMFWKPMIEHGSKVHMYANNKDSAYAIVKTVLNNQRSILEIQKELVDQHRTLWQTAAGMTVRDGWSKTKENIERGLSALQTDMRECLEDNNREYVELLRKQQEQMTRKLKSIAEARASLEDYSLEISRWREKIEAISQQQQLDRQQAVWAIYEDAGTSDEFVEEQKSIRQKQQGT
;
A
#
# COMPACT_ATOMS: atom_id res chain seq x y z
N MET A 1 -23.17 6.73 -14.73
CA MET A 1 -24.38 6.42 -13.95
C MET A 1 -25.49 5.74 -14.77
N ASP A 2 -25.41 5.64 -16.11
CA ASP A 2 -26.56 5.18 -16.92
C ASP A 2 -26.68 3.67 -17.18
N GLY A 3 -25.68 2.86 -16.81
CA GLY A 3 -25.68 1.42 -17.14
C GLY A 3 -26.61 0.56 -16.28
N VAL A 4 -26.81 0.91 -15.01
CA VAL A 4 -27.54 0.08 -14.04
C VAL A 4 -29.05 0.35 -14.06
N ALA A 5 -29.45 1.61 -14.27
CA ALA A 5 -30.86 1.99 -14.41
C ALA A 5 -31.57 1.29 -15.58
N SER A 6 -30.80 0.97 -16.64
CA SER A 6 -31.32 0.27 -17.82
C SER A 6 -31.66 -1.20 -17.54
N LYS A 7 -30.91 -1.86 -16.64
CA LYS A 7 -31.11 -3.27 -16.30
C LYS A 7 -32.33 -3.52 -15.42
N PHE A 8 -32.75 -2.52 -14.63
CA PHE A 8 -33.95 -2.62 -13.77
C PHE A 8 -35.25 -2.18 -14.46
N ARG A 9 -35.19 -1.47 -15.59
CA ARG A 9 -36.39 -1.15 -16.39
C ARG A 9 -37.03 -2.40 -17.01
N ALA A 10 -36.22 -3.41 -17.34
CA ALA A 10 -36.69 -4.70 -17.86
C ALA A 10 -37.49 -5.52 -16.81
N LEU A 11 -37.24 -5.31 -15.51
CA LEU A 11 -37.98 -5.97 -14.43
C LEU A 11 -39.33 -5.31 -14.10
N ARG A 12 -39.58 -4.09 -14.60
CA ARG A 12 -40.86 -3.37 -14.38
C ARG A 12 -42.04 -3.97 -15.16
N HIS A 13 -41.79 -4.60 -16.30
CA HIS A 13 -42.85 -5.06 -17.20
C HIS A 13 -43.46 -6.43 -16.85
N ASN A 14 -42.93 -7.12 -15.83
CA ASN A 14 -43.39 -8.45 -15.45
C ASN A 14 -44.21 -8.47 -14.13
N LYS A 15 -44.63 -7.30 -13.64
CA LYS A 15 -45.25 -7.15 -12.30
C LYS A 15 -46.79 -7.04 -12.30
N GLU A 16 -47.45 -7.15 -13.45
CA GLU A 16 -48.91 -7.03 -13.54
C GLU A 16 -49.70 -8.34 -13.42
N LYS A 17 -49.04 -9.50 -13.22
CA LYS A 17 -49.74 -10.77 -13.00
C LYS A 17 -49.18 -11.51 -11.80
N GLY A 18 -49.83 -11.34 -10.65
CA GLY A 18 -49.53 -12.12 -9.45
C GLY A 18 -50.34 -11.66 -8.25
N LYS A 19 -51.62 -12.07 -8.21
CA LYS A 19 -52.51 -11.88 -7.05
C LYS A 19 -51.94 -12.52 -5.79
N SER A 20 -52.26 -11.87 -4.67
CA SER A 20 -52.14 -12.35 -3.30
C SER A 20 -52.58 -13.82 -3.13
N THR A 21 -51.68 -14.65 -2.60
CA THR A 21 -52.03 -15.86 -1.86
C THR A 21 -51.16 -15.93 -0.62
N ARG A 22 -51.84 -15.95 0.54
CA ARG A 22 -51.28 -16.37 1.82
C ARG A 22 -50.88 -17.83 1.68
N ASP A 23 -49.58 -18.12 1.72
CA ASP A 23 -49.11 -19.44 2.10
C ASP A 23 -47.73 -19.37 2.76
N GLY A 24 -47.53 -20.27 3.71
CA GLY A 24 -46.50 -20.17 4.75
C GLY A 24 -45.05 -20.11 4.27
N GLY A 25 -44.22 -19.43 5.07
CA GLY A 25 -42.79 -19.78 5.21
C GLY A 25 -41.79 -19.15 4.23
N ASN A 26 -42.20 -18.27 3.32
CA ASN A 26 -41.26 -17.49 2.50
C ASN A 26 -41.47 -15.99 2.72
N ILE A 27 -40.60 -15.39 3.54
CA ILE A 27 -40.45 -13.94 3.58
C ILE A 27 -39.78 -13.57 2.25
N VAL A 28 -40.63 -13.24 1.28
CA VAL A 28 -40.28 -12.53 0.06
C VAL A 28 -39.47 -11.30 0.49
N GLU A 29 -38.29 -11.11 -0.10
CA GLU A 29 -37.39 -10.00 0.19
C GLU A 29 -38.19 -8.69 0.28
N GLY A 30 -38.22 -8.09 1.47
CA GLY A 30 -38.97 -6.88 1.72
C GLY A 30 -38.37 -5.71 0.92
N PRO A 31 -39.18 -4.87 0.27
CA PRO A 31 -38.73 -3.66 -0.43
C PRO A 31 -38.05 -2.63 0.49
N GLU A 32 -38.06 -2.83 1.79
CA GLU A 32 -37.66 -1.88 2.83
C GLU A 32 -36.18 -1.49 2.76
N VAL A 33 -35.25 -2.43 2.50
CA VAL A 33 -33.81 -2.09 2.43
C VAL A 33 -33.48 -1.28 1.17
N VAL A 34 -34.19 -1.53 0.07
CA VAL A 34 -34.05 -0.75 -1.17
C VAL A 34 -34.64 0.65 -0.99
N VAL A 35 -35.79 0.76 -0.28
CA VAL A 35 -36.42 2.04 0.06
C VAL A 35 -35.53 2.88 0.99
N LEU A 36 -34.84 2.27 1.95
CA LEU A 36 -33.93 2.98 2.85
C LEU A 36 -32.76 3.63 2.08
N TYR A 37 -32.25 2.96 1.05
CA TYR A 37 -31.18 3.50 0.19
C TYR A 37 -31.66 4.68 -0.67
N GLU A 38 -32.88 4.61 -1.22
CA GLU A 38 -33.49 5.74 -1.95
C GLU A 38 -33.76 6.96 -1.04
N SER A 39 -33.94 6.74 0.27
CA SER A 39 -34.30 7.79 1.23
C SER A 39 -33.11 8.50 1.92
N GLN A 40 -31.86 8.23 1.54
CA GLN A 40 -30.65 8.83 2.14
C GLN A 40 -30.49 8.65 3.66
N ILE A 41 -31.17 7.68 4.27
CA ILE A 41 -31.06 7.42 5.70
C ILE A 41 -29.76 6.64 5.98
N THR A 42 -28.87 7.21 6.78
CA THR A 42 -27.60 6.58 7.19
C THR A 42 -27.85 5.57 8.32
N ILE A 43 -27.44 4.32 8.12
CA ILE A 43 -27.57 3.26 9.14
C ILE A 43 -26.36 3.34 10.09
N ASN A 44 -26.59 3.77 11.33
CA ASN A 44 -25.53 3.92 12.35
C ASN A 44 -25.16 2.62 13.08
N GLY A 45 -25.91 1.54 12.85
CA GLY A 45 -25.64 0.23 13.45
C GLY A 45 -26.72 -0.78 13.11
N ILE A 46 -26.33 -2.05 12.97
CA ILE A 46 -27.23 -3.17 12.65
C ILE A 46 -27.15 -4.16 13.81
N LEU A 47 -28.22 -4.26 14.59
CA LEU A 47 -28.32 -5.29 15.63
C LEU A 47 -28.79 -6.59 14.98
N TRP A 48 -27.87 -7.53 14.81
CA TRP A 48 -28.16 -8.82 14.21
C TRP A 48 -28.27 -9.90 15.30
N LEU A 49 -29.43 -10.56 15.38
CA LEU A 49 -29.72 -11.61 16.36
C LEU A 49 -29.87 -12.96 15.65
N HIS A 50 -29.17 -13.99 16.15
CA HIS A 50 -29.30 -15.36 15.67
C HIS A 50 -29.48 -16.31 16.85
N PRO A 51 -30.36 -17.34 16.74
CA PRO A 51 -30.52 -18.31 17.81
C PRO A 51 -29.21 -19.08 18.02
N ILE A 52 -28.70 -19.04 19.26
CA ILE A 52 -27.49 -19.76 19.69
C ILE A 52 -27.62 -21.30 19.56
N SER A 53 -28.85 -21.80 19.42
CA SER A 53 -29.16 -23.23 19.27
C SER A 53 -28.81 -23.77 17.88
N HIS A 54 -28.64 -22.92 16.87
CA HIS A 54 -28.30 -23.36 15.52
C HIS A 54 -26.81 -23.21 15.25
N ALA A 55 -26.12 -24.34 15.04
CA ALA A 55 -24.68 -24.36 14.76
C ALA A 55 -24.29 -23.75 13.40
N ARG A 56 -25.25 -23.51 12.50
CA ARG A 56 -25.02 -22.92 11.17
C ARG A 56 -26.15 -21.97 10.82
N MET A 57 -25.78 -20.86 10.22
CA MET A 57 -26.72 -19.90 9.66
C MET A 57 -27.33 -20.48 8.39
N THR A 58 -28.66 -20.43 8.28
CA THR A 58 -29.40 -20.93 7.12
C THR A 58 -30.50 -19.95 6.70
N GLY A 59 -31.00 -20.07 5.47
CA GLY A 59 -32.12 -19.27 4.97
C GLY A 59 -31.84 -17.75 4.93
N SER A 60 -32.75 -16.96 5.50
CA SER A 60 -32.71 -15.49 5.53
C SER A 60 -31.48 -14.93 6.24
N ALA A 61 -30.97 -15.63 7.26
CA ALA A 61 -29.78 -15.21 8.00
C ALA A 61 -28.52 -15.17 7.11
N MET A 62 -28.37 -16.15 6.20
CA MET A 62 -27.29 -16.16 5.21
C MET A 62 -27.46 -15.08 4.13
N ARG A 63 -28.70 -14.77 3.74
CA ARG A 63 -28.97 -13.67 2.79
C ARG A 63 -28.62 -12.31 3.39
N ASN A 64 -29.00 -12.08 4.65
CA ASN A 64 -28.68 -10.85 5.35
C ASN A 64 -27.15 -10.68 5.54
N LEU A 65 -26.42 -11.75 5.87
CA LEU A 65 -24.95 -11.68 5.92
C LEU A 65 -24.32 -11.34 4.57
N ARG A 66 -24.82 -11.91 3.48
CA ARG A 66 -24.31 -11.56 2.14
C ARG A 66 -24.56 -10.09 1.83
N LEU A 67 -25.76 -9.59 2.13
CA LEU A 67 -26.08 -8.17 1.97
C LEU A 67 -25.14 -7.29 2.80
N LEU A 68 -24.83 -7.65 4.05
CA LEU A 68 -23.87 -6.91 4.88
C LEU A 68 -22.45 -6.95 4.31
N GLN A 69 -22.02 -8.09 3.78
CA GLN A 69 -20.73 -8.23 3.11
C GLN A 69 -20.66 -7.34 1.86
N ASP A 70 -21.73 -7.29 1.07
CA ASP A 70 -21.82 -6.46 -0.13
C ASP A 70 -21.78 -4.96 0.22
N LEU A 71 -22.52 -4.54 1.25
CA LEU A 71 -22.50 -3.15 1.73
C LEU A 71 -21.10 -2.74 2.22
N ARG A 72 -20.45 -3.60 3.01
CA ARG A 72 -19.08 -3.34 3.48
C ARG A 72 -18.09 -3.30 2.32
N LEU A 73 -18.24 -4.19 1.34
CA LEU A 73 -17.40 -4.21 0.15
C LEU A 73 -17.58 -2.90 -0.65
N GLN A 74 -18.80 -2.40 -0.80
CA GLN A 74 -19.05 -1.12 -1.46
C GLN A 74 -18.40 0.05 -0.72
N GLU A 75 -18.53 0.11 0.61
CA GLU A 75 -17.87 1.11 1.44
C GLU A 75 -16.36 1.11 1.21
N LEU A 76 -15.72 -0.07 1.32
CA LEU A 76 -14.28 -0.21 1.10
C LEU A 76 -13.85 0.22 -0.31
N GLN A 77 -14.67 -0.02 -1.34
CA GLN A 77 -14.36 0.31 -2.72
C GLN A 77 -14.58 1.79 -3.09
N HIS A 78 -15.44 2.51 -2.38
CA HIS A 78 -15.87 3.86 -2.79
C HIS A 78 -15.46 4.97 -1.83
N ASP A 79 -15.00 4.62 -0.64
CA ASP A 79 -14.47 5.56 0.33
C ASP A 79 -12.99 5.85 0.03
N ASP A 80 -12.67 7.16 -0.05
CA ASP A 80 -11.34 7.70 -0.31
C ASP A 80 -10.32 7.30 0.77
N MET A 81 -10.77 6.95 1.97
CA MET A 81 -9.92 6.48 3.07
C MET A 81 -9.53 5.00 2.98
N PHE A 82 -10.18 4.21 2.11
CA PHE A 82 -9.95 2.77 2.00
C PHE A 82 -9.34 2.39 0.65
N TRP A 83 -10.04 1.62 -0.19
CA TRP A 83 -9.47 1.02 -1.41
C TRP A 83 -9.75 1.82 -2.66
N LYS A 84 -10.63 2.83 -2.62
CA LYS A 84 -10.96 3.63 -3.80
C LYS A 84 -9.73 4.22 -4.48
N PRO A 85 -8.75 4.83 -3.76
CA PRO A 85 -7.54 5.34 -4.41
C PRO A 85 -6.74 4.23 -5.11
N MET A 86 -6.68 3.04 -4.51
CA MET A 86 -5.96 1.90 -5.09
C MET A 86 -6.66 1.38 -6.35
N ILE A 87 -8.00 1.34 -6.36
CA ILE A 87 -8.81 0.89 -7.50
C ILE A 87 -8.68 1.89 -8.66
N GLU A 88 -8.72 3.19 -8.38
CA GLU A 88 -8.51 4.24 -9.39
C GLU A 88 -7.14 4.13 -10.07
N HIS A 89 -6.13 3.65 -9.34
CA HIS A 89 -4.79 3.38 -9.86
C HIS A 89 -4.63 1.95 -10.44
N GLY A 90 -5.74 1.26 -10.71
CA GLY A 90 -5.75 -0.01 -11.46
C GLY A 90 -5.74 -1.28 -10.62
N SER A 91 -5.82 -1.18 -9.29
CA SER A 91 -5.96 -2.36 -8.43
C SER A 91 -7.32 -3.05 -8.66
N LYS A 92 -7.31 -4.39 -8.68
CA LYS A 92 -8.53 -5.20 -8.84
C LYS A 92 -8.96 -5.79 -7.51
N VAL A 93 -10.23 -5.63 -7.17
CA VAL A 93 -10.82 -6.23 -5.97
C VAL A 93 -11.57 -7.50 -6.35
N HIS A 94 -11.30 -8.58 -5.62
CA HIS A 94 -12.01 -9.85 -5.77
C HIS A 94 -12.51 -10.35 -4.42
N MET A 95 -13.78 -10.73 -4.36
CA MET A 95 -14.37 -11.35 -3.19
C MET A 95 -14.14 -12.86 -3.23
N TYR A 96 -13.65 -13.42 -2.12
CA TYR A 96 -13.57 -14.87 -1.94
C TYR A 96 -14.87 -15.40 -1.32
N ALA A 97 -15.65 -16.15 -2.10
CA ALA A 97 -16.96 -16.66 -1.70
C ALA A 97 -16.87 -18.03 -0.98
N ASN A 98 -15.71 -18.36 -0.43
CA ASN A 98 -15.39 -19.64 0.22
C ASN A 98 -15.75 -20.88 -0.63
N ASN A 99 -15.51 -20.79 -1.94
CA ASN A 99 -15.74 -21.88 -2.89
C ASN A 99 -14.60 -21.98 -3.90
N LYS A 100 -14.47 -23.14 -4.53
CA LYS A 100 -13.38 -23.42 -5.48
C LYS A 100 -13.40 -22.48 -6.68
N ASP A 101 -14.58 -22.14 -7.20
CA ASP A 101 -14.72 -21.30 -8.39
C ASP A 101 -14.20 -19.88 -8.16
N SER A 102 -14.53 -19.28 -7.02
CA SER A 102 -14.02 -17.95 -6.65
C SER A 102 -12.51 -17.94 -6.37
N ALA A 103 -11.98 -18.99 -5.72
CA ALA A 103 -10.52 -19.13 -5.56
C ALA A 103 -9.82 -19.23 -6.92
N TYR A 104 -10.34 -20.04 -7.84
CA TYR A 104 -9.75 -20.21 -9.17
C TYR A 104 -9.79 -18.91 -9.99
N ALA A 105 -10.88 -18.15 -9.88
CA ALA A 105 -11.01 -16.84 -10.53
C ALA A 105 -9.96 -15.83 -10.01
N ILE A 106 -9.68 -15.82 -8.70
CA ILE A 106 -8.65 -14.96 -8.10
C ILE A 106 -7.27 -15.36 -8.63
N VAL A 107 -6.93 -16.65 -8.55
CA VAL A 107 -5.62 -17.17 -8.98
C VAL A 107 -5.38 -16.88 -10.47
N LYS A 108 -6.38 -17.11 -11.33
CA LYS A 108 -6.29 -16.80 -12.76
C LYS A 108 -5.99 -15.32 -13.02
N THR A 109 -6.53 -14.43 -12.20
CA THR A 109 -6.27 -12.98 -12.33
C THR A 109 -4.83 -12.63 -11.93
N VAL A 110 -4.29 -13.29 -10.90
CA VAL A 110 -2.90 -13.09 -10.45
C VAL A 110 -1.89 -13.69 -11.45
N LEU A 111 -2.18 -14.86 -12.01
CA LEU A 111 -1.30 -15.52 -12.98
C LEU A 111 -1.14 -14.72 -14.28
N ASN A 112 -2.17 -13.97 -14.68
CA ASN A 112 -2.11 -13.07 -15.82
C ASN A 112 -1.42 -11.72 -15.50
N ASN A 113 -0.94 -11.52 -14.27
CA ASN A 113 -0.23 -10.30 -13.91
C ASN A 113 1.20 -10.36 -14.42
N GLN A 114 1.55 -9.47 -15.36
CA GLN A 114 2.91 -9.36 -15.84
C GLN A 114 3.78 -8.78 -14.71
N ARG A 115 4.96 -9.37 -14.52
CA ARG A 115 5.93 -8.88 -13.55
C ARG A 115 6.41 -7.48 -13.97
N SER A 116 5.81 -6.44 -13.42
CA SER A 116 6.29 -5.07 -13.58
C SER A 116 7.41 -4.81 -12.57
N ILE A 117 8.62 -4.55 -13.06
CA ILE A 117 9.71 -4.04 -12.23
C ILE A 117 9.27 -2.68 -11.70
N LEU A 118 9.29 -2.50 -10.38
CA LEU A 118 8.87 -1.26 -9.75
C LEU A 118 9.81 -0.12 -10.18
N GLU A 119 9.26 1.08 -10.34
CA GLU A 119 10.06 2.25 -10.74
C GLU A 119 11.17 2.53 -9.71
N ILE A 120 10.87 2.39 -8.41
CA ILE A 120 11.89 2.51 -7.36
C ILE A 120 13.01 1.47 -7.51
N GLN A 121 12.70 0.25 -7.99
CA GLN A 121 13.72 -0.77 -8.23
C GLN A 121 14.59 -0.40 -9.44
N LYS A 122 14.02 0.18 -10.50
CA LYS A 122 14.80 0.70 -11.63
C LYS A 122 15.67 1.88 -11.21
N GLU A 123 15.12 2.82 -10.45
CA GLU A 123 15.84 3.99 -9.97
C GLU A 123 17.01 3.61 -9.04
N LEU A 124 16.77 2.65 -8.14
CA LEU A 124 17.79 2.18 -7.20
C LEU A 124 18.83 1.27 -7.85
N VAL A 125 18.43 0.36 -8.74
CA VAL A 125 19.33 -0.66 -9.30
C VAL A 125 19.95 -0.20 -10.61
N ASP A 126 19.13 0.19 -11.58
CA ASP A 126 19.58 0.50 -12.95
C ASP A 126 20.15 1.92 -13.06
N GLN A 127 19.58 2.88 -12.32
CA GLN A 127 19.97 4.30 -12.39
C GLN A 127 20.89 4.72 -11.22
N HIS A 128 21.22 3.78 -10.33
CA HIS A 128 22.09 3.99 -9.17
C HIS A 128 21.71 5.15 -8.24
N ARG A 129 20.48 5.64 -8.27
CA ARG A 129 20.01 6.73 -7.41
C ARG A 129 20.03 6.30 -5.95
N THR A 130 20.21 7.26 -5.05
CA THR A 130 19.98 7.01 -3.62
C THR A 130 18.49 6.99 -3.34
N LEU A 131 18.08 6.34 -2.24
CA LEU A 131 16.67 6.26 -1.84
C LEU A 131 15.99 7.64 -1.80
N TRP A 132 16.72 8.68 -1.40
CA TRP A 132 16.27 10.07 -1.34
C TRP A 132 16.06 10.75 -2.70
N GLN A 133 16.73 10.25 -3.74
CA GLN A 133 16.63 10.74 -5.10
C GLN A 133 15.58 9.98 -5.92
N THR A 134 14.97 8.94 -5.36
CA THR A 134 13.87 8.21 -6.01
C THR A 134 12.61 9.06 -6.06
N ALA A 135 11.76 8.87 -7.06
CA ALA A 135 10.48 9.58 -7.17
C ALA A 135 9.60 9.39 -5.91
N ALA A 136 9.59 8.17 -5.36
CA ALA A 136 8.93 7.86 -4.10
C ALA A 136 9.57 8.61 -2.92
N GLY A 137 10.90 8.64 -2.83
CA GLY A 137 11.64 9.35 -1.78
C GLY A 137 11.42 10.86 -1.82
N MET A 138 11.37 11.47 -3.01
CA MET A 138 11.06 12.89 -3.17
C MET A 138 9.65 13.23 -2.69
N THR A 139 8.66 12.39 -3.02
CA THR A 139 7.27 12.58 -2.58
C THR A 139 7.15 12.56 -1.06
N VAL A 140 7.81 11.61 -0.40
CA VAL A 140 7.85 11.52 1.07
C VAL A 140 8.53 12.75 1.67
N ARG A 141 9.67 13.16 1.10
CA ARG A 141 10.42 14.35 1.54
C ARG A 141 9.57 15.62 1.46
N ASP A 142 8.87 15.83 0.36
CA ASP A 142 8.04 17.01 0.15
C ASP A 142 6.85 17.03 1.13
N GLY A 143 6.24 15.86 1.37
CA GLY A 143 5.22 15.67 2.39
C GLY A 143 5.72 15.98 3.81
N TRP A 144 6.93 15.51 4.16
CA TRP A 144 7.57 15.84 5.43
C TRP A 144 7.90 17.32 5.55
N SER A 145 8.38 17.97 4.49
CA SER A 145 8.68 19.40 4.51
C SER A 145 7.42 20.23 4.79
N LYS A 146 6.32 19.93 4.10
CA LYS A 146 5.03 20.60 4.31
C LYS A 146 4.50 20.36 5.72
N THR A 147 4.57 19.12 6.20
CA THR A 147 4.10 18.75 7.54
C THR A 147 4.92 19.44 8.62
N LYS A 148 6.24 19.46 8.47
CA LYS A 148 7.16 20.15 9.38
C LYS A 148 6.84 21.64 9.44
N GLU A 149 6.72 22.30 8.29
CA GLU A 149 6.41 23.73 8.22
C GLU A 149 5.05 24.05 8.88
N ASN A 150 4.03 23.21 8.66
CA ASN A 150 2.73 23.35 9.32
C ASN A 150 2.85 23.25 10.85
N ILE A 151 3.65 22.31 11.37
CA ILE A 151 3.85 22.16 12.83
C ILE A 151 4.68 23.33 13.39
N GLU A 152 5.71 23.79 12.68
CA GLU A 152 6.52 24.94 13.10
C GLU A 152 5.68 26.23 13.15
N ARG A 153 4.83 26.47 12.14
CA ARG A 153 3.84 27.56 12.17
C ARG A 153 2.86 27.40 13.33
N GLY A 154 2.35 26.19 13.56
CA GLY A 154 1.45 25.90 14.68
C GLY A 154 2.09 26.15 16.05
N LEU A 155 3.35 25.77 16.23
CA LEU A 155 4.12 26.03 17.45
C LEU A 155 4.37 27.52 17.66
N SER A 156 4.67 28.28 16.59
CA SER A 156 4.85 29.72 16.69
C SER A 156 3.55 30.44 17.07
N ALA A 157 2.41 30.04 16.51
CA ALA A 157 1.10 30.58 16.87
C ALA A 157 0.78 30.27 18.34
N LEU A 158 0.98 29.01 18.75
CA LEU A 158 0.74 28.56 20.11
C LEU A 158 1.62 29.30 21.15
N GLN A 159 2.87 29.62 20.79
CA GLN A 159 3.75 30.42 21.65
C GLN A 159 3.23 31.86 21.83
N THR A 160 2.59 32.44 20.81
CA THR A 160 1.94 33.75 20.91
C THR A 160 0.70 33.66 21.81
N ASP A 161 -0.18 32.68 21.58
CA ASP A 161 -1.38 32.46 22.39
C ASP A 161 -1.02 32.23 23.87
N MET A 162 0.05 31.48 24.14
CA MET A 162 0.56 31.28 25.50
C MET A 162 1.00 32.59 26.16
N ARG A 163 1.59 33.52 25.39
CA ARG A 163 2.01 34.83 25.90
C ARG A 163 0.81 35.69 26.26
N GLU A 164 -0.20 35.74 25.40
CA GLU A 164 -1.44 36.49 25.62
C GLU A 164 -2.22 35.95 26.84
N CYS A 165 -2.29 34.62 27.01
CA CYS A 165 -3.03 34.02 28.13
C CYS A 165 -2.34 34.17 29.50
N LEU A 166 -1.02 34.41 29.49
CA LEU A 166 -0.28 34.78 30.71
C LEU A 166 -0.64 36.21 31.16
N GLU A 167 -1.02 37.09 30.23
CA GLU A 167 -1.50 38.44 30.55
C GLU A 167 -2.91 38.40 31.16
N ASP A 168 -3.75 37.47 30.71
CA ASP A 168 -5.12 37.25 31.23
C ASP A 168 -5.18 36.40 32.53
N ASN A 169 -4.03 36.00 33.08
CA ASN A 169 -3.91 35.20 34.31
C ASN A 169 -4.67 33.84 34.28
N ASN A 170 -4.94 33.31 33.08
CA ASN A 170 -5.71 32.08 32.92
C ASN A 170 -4.79 30.84 32.96
N ARG A 171 -4.50 30.36 34.17
CA ARG A 171 -3.61 29.21 34.42
C ARG A 171 -4.05 27.91 33.74
N GLU A 172 -5.35 27.60 33.76
CA GLU A 172 -5.87 26.35 33.19
C GLU A 172 -5.67 26.30 31.66
N TYR A 173 -5.86 27.44 31.01
CA TYR A 173 -5.67 27.55 29.57
C TYR A 173 -4.19 27.47 29.17
N VAL A 174 -3.30 28.12 29.92
CA VAL A 174 -1.84 27.99 29.72
C VAL A 174 -1.38 26.53 29.84
N GLU A 175 -1.95 25.76 30.77
CA GLU A 175 -1.61 24.34 30.93
C GLU A 175 -2.12 23.47 29.76
N LEU A 176 -3.31 23.78 29.21
CA LEU A 176 -3.83 23.14 28.00
C LEU A 176 -2.92 23.42 26.79
N LEU A 177 -2.54 24.68 26.56
CA LEU A 177 -1.65 25.06 25.47
C LEU A 177 -0.28 24.39 25.61
N ARG A 178 0.26 24.30 26.83
CA ARG A 178 1.51 23.57 27.10
C ARG A 178 1.41 22.09 26.72
N LYS A 179 0.29 21.42 27.04
CA LYS A 179 0.06 20.02 26.61
C LYS A 179 0.03 19.89 25.10
N GLN A 180 -0.62 20.81 24.39
CA GLN A 180 -0.63 20.83 22.93
C GLN A 180 0.77 21.06 22.34
N GLN A 181 1.54 21.99 22.93
CA GLN A 181 2.92 22.28 22.54
C GLN A 181 3.79 21.02 22.65
N GLU A 182 3.67 20.30 23.78
CA GLU A 182 4.41 19.08 24.01
C GLU A 182 4.04 18.00 22.99
N GLN A 183 2.75 17.82 22.68
CA GLN A 183 2.30 16.87 21.65
C GLN A 183 2.86 17.22 20.26
N MET A 184 2.82 18.49 19.86
CA MET A 184 3.39 18.94 18.58
C MET A 184 4.91 18.73 18.54
N THR A 185 5.60 19.02 19.63
CA THR A 185 7.05 18.84 19.76
C THR A 185 7.43 17.35 19.67
N ARG A 186 6.64 16.46 20.30
CA ARG A 186 6.80 15.00 20.18
C ARG A 186 6.61 14.53 18.75
N LYS A 187 5.60 15.06 18.03
CA LYS A 187 5.39 14.74 16.61
C LYS A 187 6.59 15.17 15.76
N LEU A 188 7.13 16.37 15.96
CA LEU A 188 8.36 16.80 15.27
C LEU A 188 9.54 15.87 15.55
N LYS A 189 9.72 15.48 16.81
CA LYS A 189 10.77 14.54 17.20
C LYS A 189 10.61 13.19 16.48
N SER A 190 9.39 12.64 16.42
CA SER A 190 9.13 11.39 15.71
C SER A 190 9.38 11.48 14.20
N ILE A 191 9.10 12.63 13.57
CA ILE A 191 9.40 12.86 12.14
C ILE A 191 10.92 12.93 11.93
N ALA A 192 11.65 13.61 12.83
CA ALA A 192 13.10 13.69 12.76
C ALA A 192 13.76 12.31 12.96
N GLU A 193 13.27 11.51 13.89
CA GLU A 193 13.75 10.13 14.13
C GLU A 193 13.48 9.22 12.93
N ALA A 194 12.27 9.26 12.37
CA ALA A 194 11.93 8.51 11.15
C ALA A 194 12.82 8.92 9.97
N ARG A 195 13.11 10.21 9.82
CA ARG A 195 14.04 10.70 8.79
C ARG A 195 15.46 10.18 8.99
N ALA A 196 15.98 10.24 10.22
CA ALA A 196 17.31 9.76 10.53
C ALA A 196 17.46 8.25 10.26
N SER A 197 16.44 7.45 10.60
CA SER A 197 16.44 6.01 10.27
C SER A 197 16.48 5.76 8.77
N LEU A 198 15.78 6.58 7.96
CA LEU A 198 15.77 6.45 6.51
C LEU A 198 17.13 6.84 5.89
N GLU A 199 17.80 7.86 6.44
CA GLU A 199 19.17 8.23 6.08
C GLU A 199 20.15 7.09 6.38
N ASP A 200 20.02 6.43 7.53
CA ASP A 200 20.85 5.28 7.90
C ASP A 200 20.66 4.10 6.94
N TYR A 201 19.41 3.74 6.62
CA TYR A 201 19.12 2.73 5.59
C TYR A 201 19.70 3.07 4.23
N SER A 202 19.67 4.34 3.82
CA SER A 202 20.26 4.76 2.54
C SER A 202 21.78 4.58 2.52
N LEU A 203 22.45 4.78 3.66
CA LEU A 203 23.87 4.55 3.83
C LEU A 203 24.20 3.05 3.84
N GLU A 204 23.41 2.23 4.52
CA GLU A 204 23.55 0.77 4.50
C GLU A 204 23.43 0.21 3.08
N ILE A 205 22.42 0.63 2.32
CA ILE A 205 22.24 0.21 0.92
C ILE A 205 23.49 0.53 0.10
N SER A 206 24.09 1.69 0.31
CA SER A 206 25.30 2.11 -0.41
C SER A 206 26.51 1.25 -0.03
N ARG A 207 26.70 0.98 1.27
CA ARG A 207 27.76 0.08 1.76
C ARG A 207 27.62 -1.34 1.23
N TRP A 208 26.39 -1.88 1.21
CA TRP A 208 26.13 -3.20 0.65
C TRP A 208 26.40 -3.24 -0.85
N ARG A 209 26.09 -2.17 -1.58
CA ARG A 209 26.40 -2.04 -3.01
C ARG A 209 27.91 -2.13 -3.27
N GLU A 210 28.71 -1.33 -2.57
CA GLU A 210 30.18 -1.36 -2.68
C GLU A 210 30.76 -2.73 -2.37
N LYS A 211 30.25 -3.39 -1.32
CA LYS A 211 30.70 -4.73 -0.93
C LYS A 211 30.38 -5.77 -2.00
N ILE A 212 29.18 -5.75 -2.57
CA ILE A 212 28.78 -6.67 -3.64
C ILE A 212 29.65 -6.45 -4.88
N GLU A 213 29.93 -5.20 -5.23
CA GLU A 213 30.77 -4.87 -6.36
C GLU A 213 32.21 -5.37 -6.16
N ALA A 214 32.79 -5.15 -4.98
CA ALA A 214 34.11 -5.67 -4.63
C ALA A 214 34.18 -7.20 -4.68
N ILE A 215 33.15 -7.90 -4.16
CA ILE A 215 33.06 -9.37 -4.23
C ILE A 215 32.98 -9.83 -5.69
N SER A 216 32.17 -9.17 -6.52
CA SER A 216 32.04 -9.51 -7.94
C SER A 216 33.36 -9.33 -8.69
N GLN A 217 34.07 -8.21 -8.46
CA GLN A 217 35.37 -7.95 -9.05
C GLN A 217 36.42 -8.99 -8.61
N GLN A 218 36.43 -9.34 -7.32
CA GLN A 218 37.32 -10.36 -6.79
C GLN A 218 37.04 -11.74 -7.42
N GLN A 219 35.78 -12.16 -7.49
CA GLN A 219 35.40 -13.41 -8.14
C GLN A 219 35.81 -13.45 -9.62
N GLN A 220 35.73 -12.32 -10.31
CA GLN A 220 36.15 -12.21 -11.70
C GLN A 220 37.68 -12.32 -11.84
N LEU A 221 38.44 -11.78 -10.90
CA LEU A 221 39.90 -11.93 -10.85
C LEU A 221 40.28 -13.39 -10.55
N ASP A 222 39.65 -14.00 -9.55
CA ASP A 222 39.90 -15.39 -9.16
C ASP A 222 39.57 -16.35 -10.30
N ARG A 223 38.47 -16.12 -11.03
CA ARG A 223 38.15 -16.86 -12.26
C ARG A 223 39.21 -16.71 -13.34
N GLN A 224 39.69 -15.49 -13.58
CA GLN A 224 40.76 -15.25 -14.56
C GLN A 224 42.06 -15.94 -14.16
N GLN A 225 42.41 -15.91 -12.87
CA GLN A 225 43.58 -16.61 -12.34
C GLN A 225 43.44 -18.13 -12.45
N ALA A 226 42.26 -18.69 -12.16
CA ALA A 226 42.00 -20.12 -12.30
C ALA A 226 42.08 -20.58 -13.77
N VAL A 227 41.54 -19.79 -14.70
CA VAL A 227 41.70 -20.04 -16.14
C VAL A 227 43.17 -19.98 -16.53
N TRP A 228 43.92 -18.97 -16.08
CA TRP A 228 45.36 -18.84 -16.34
C TRP A 228 46.17 -20.03 -15.81
N ALA A 229 45.89 -20.52 -14.60
CA ALA A 229 46.54 -21.69 -14.03
C ALA A 229 46.30 -22.98 -14.84
N ILE A 230 45.10 -23.14 -15.40
CA ILE A 230 44.78 -24.27 -16.29
C ILE A 230 45.58 -24.17 -17.60
N TYR A 231 45.75 -22.97 -18.16
CA TYR A 231 46.57 -22.77 -19.36
C TYR A 231 48.07 -22.99 -19.11
N GLU A 232 48.57 -22.60 -17.93
CA GLU A 232 49.97 -22.83 -17.53
C GLU A 232 50.25 -24.33 -17.35
N ASP A 233 49.31 -25.08 -16.77
CA ASP A 233 49.41 -26.54 -16.59
C ASP A 233 49.23 -27.33 -17.90
N ALA A 234 48.49 -26.77 -18.88
CA ALA A 234 48.27 -27.37 -20.20
C ALA A 234 49.41 -27.16 -21.22
N GLY A 235 50.50 -26.47 -20.85
CA GLY A 235 51.74 -26.38 -21.65
C GLY A 235 51.55 -25.86 -23.08
N THR A 236 50.58 -24.96 -23.32
CA THR A 236 50.23 -24.52 -24.68
C THR A 236 50.92 -23.19 -25.04
N SER A 237 51.99 -23.30 -25.83
CA SER A 237 52.73 -22.28 -26.62
C SER A 237 53.13 -20.95 -25.93
N ASP A 238 54.44 -20.80 -25.69
CA ASP A 238 55.11 -19.62 -25.10
C ASP A 238 54.83 -18.28 -25.81
N GLU A 239 54.50 -18.27 -27.11
CA GLU A 239 54.32 -17.03 -27.88
C GLU A 239 53.06 -16.24 -27.48
N PHE A 240 51.98 -16.92 -27.09
CA PHE A 240 50.73 -16.26 -26.68
C PHE A 240 50.78 -15.76 -25.22
N VAL A 241 51.59 -16.43 -24.38
CA VAL A 241 51.81 -16.08 -22.97
C VAL A 241 52.62 -14.79 -22.84
N GLU A 242 53.61 -14.57 -23.72
CA GLU A 242 54.35 -13.30 -23.76
C GLU A 242 53.51 -12.11 -24.24
N GLU A 243 52.66 -12.30 -25.25
CA GLU A 243 51.77 -11.25 -25.77
C GLU A 243 50.76 -10.77 -24.70
N GLN A 244 50.22 -11.70 -23.90
CA GLN A 244 49.29 -11.37 -22.81
C GLN A 244 49.98 -10.80 -21.55
N LYS A 245 51.23 -11.20 -21.26
CA LYS A 245 52.07 -10.56 -20.21
C LYS A 245 52.34 -9.08 -20.54
N SER A 246 52.54 -8.75 -21.82
CA SER A 246 52.68 -7.38 -22.30
C SER A 246 51.40 -6.55 -22.10
N ILE A 247 50.23 -7.15 -22.33
CA ILE A 247 48.92 -6.51 -22.08
C ILE A 247 48.71 -6.25 -20.58
N ARG A 248 49.08 -7.20 -19.70
CA ARG A 248 49.01 -7.05 -18.24
C ARG A 248 49.91 -5.93 -17.70
N GLN A 249 51.12 -5.75 -18.25
CA GLN A 249 52.00 -4.63 -17.87
C GLN A 249 51.44 -3.26 -18.28
N LYS A 250 50.74 -3.18 -19.42
CA LYS A 250 50.10 -1.93 -19.87
C LYS A 250 48.87 -1.55 -19.03
N GLN A 251 48.12 -2.54 -18.53
CA GLN A 251 46.93 -2.31 -17.70
C GLN A 251 47.24 -2.01 -16.23
N GLN A 252 48.43 -2.36 -15.73
CA GLN A 252 48.86 -2.05 -14.35
C GLN A 252 49.63 -0.71 -14.25
N GLY A 253 49.86 -0.01 -15.36
CA GLY A 253 50.64 1.22 -15.44
C GLY A 253 49.86 2.52 -15.70
N THR A 254 48.53 2.51 -15.60
CA THR A 254 47.66 3.72 -15.74
C THR A 254 46.71 3.78 -14.55
#